data_AF-A0A9E2P013-F1
#
_entry.id   AF-A0A9E2P013-F1
#
_cell.length_a   1.000
_cell.length_b   1.000
_cell.length_c   1.000
_cell.angle_alpha   90.00
_cell.angle_beta   90.00
_cell.angle_gamma   90.00
#
_symmetry.space_group_name_H-M   'P 1'
#
loop_
_entity.id
_entity.type
_entity.pdbx_description
1 polymer ?
#
loop_
_entity_poly.entity_id
_entity_poly.type
_entity_poly.pdbx_seq_one_letter_code
_entity_poly.pdbx_strand_id
1 'polypeptide(L)'
;MPMNMSPGEQKRAKNIIWTVAEDYSVDPAFVSADEKSRADFYLNLIVGLAYKWINREKLSTLFLLWEGTSFRELYDGILWIALEQCLYEKELPYRPVLQELRLAYAKRLVGLDAWFAERNRITMLQVAKAQKILGQKPFLMPKDARLLEALEFSGSLTDDQIIDRFKGIIATYFKISLTSEKNQAGGWNRDGLALRVIGQEMENSAQEQKLLLMFTDASPNDEWGISAFAQYTGKAAVEDVQAEIRSIEKKGIKVIAVFMGSDRNTETAKAIYGDSFVRITHIEQLAEALGAVIQKRLHVV
;
A
#
# COMPACT_ATOMS: atom_id res chain seq x y z
N MET A 1 -10.05 -9.43 0.12
CA MET A 1 -11.23 -9.15 0.99
C MET A 1 -10.97 -9.81 2.32
N PRO A 2 -10.79 -9.04 3.40
CA PRO A 2 -10.75 -9.64 4.74
C PRO A 2 -12.15 -10.20 5.02
N MET A 3 -12.25 -11.52 5.20
CA MET A 3 -13.50 -12.13 5.60
C MET A 3 -13.76 -11.79 7.07
N ASN A 4 -14.88 -11.11 7.33
CA ASN A 4 -15.26 -10.66 8.67
C ASN A 4 -15.53 -11.88 9.57
N MET A 5 -14.53 -12.25 10.39
CA MET A 5 -14.68 -13.24 11.45
C MET A 5 -15.68 -12.76 12.50
N SER A 6 -16.50 -13.69 13.00
CA SER A 6 -17.35 -13.42 14.16
C SER A 6 -16.51 -13.03 15.39
N PRO A 7 -17.06 -12.30 16.38
CA PRO A 7 -16.33 -11.97 17.60
C PRO A 7 -15.80 -13.20 18.36
N GLY A 8 -16.51 -14.34 18.28
CA GLY A 8 -16.07 -15.60 18.87
C GLY A 8 -14.84 -16.18 18.17
N GLU A 9 -14.83 -16.16 16.83
CA GLU A 9 -13.67 -16.61 16.04
C GLU A 9 -12.47 -15.67 16.20
N GLN A 10 -12.69 -14.36 16.32
CA GLN A 10 -11.60 -13.42 16.66
C GLN A 10 -10.96 -13.74 18.02
N LYS A 11 -11.78 -14.03 19.05
CA LYS A 11 -11.25 -14.47 20.36
C LYS A 11 -10.50 -15.80 20.25
N ARG A 12 -11.00 -16.74 19.45
CA ARG A 12 -10.34 -18.02 19.20
C ARG A 12 -8.97 -17.83 18.54
N ALA A 13 -8.89 -16.97 17.52
CA ALA A 13 -7.63 -16.61 16.87
C ALA A 13 -6.62 -16.01 17.87
N LYS A 14 -7.05 -15.04 18.69
CA LYS A 14 -6.21 -14.45 19.75
C LYS A 14 -5.74 -15.49 20.77
N ASN A 15 -6.60 -16.40 21.21
CA ASN A 15 -6.24 -17.47 22.14
C ASN A 15 -5.14 -18.39 21.59
N ILE A 16 -5.20 -18.73 20.30
CA ILE A 16 -4.16 -19.52 19.63
C ILE A 16 -2.84 -18.75 19.66
N ILE A 17 -2.87 -17.48 19.26
CA ILE A 17 -1.68 -16.61 19.23
C ILE A 17 -1.05 -16.50 20.63
N TRP A 18 -1.83 -16.19 21.66
CA TRP A 18 -1.34 -16.07 23.05
C TRP A 18 -0.70 -17.36 23.55
N THR A 19 -1.35 -18.49 23.29
CA THR A 19 -0.86 -19.81 23.73
C THR A 19 0.51 -20.11 23.11
N VAL A 20 0.66 -19.82 21.81
CA VAL A 20 1.89 -20.12 21.07
C VAL A 20 3.00 -19.11 21.37
N ALA A 21 2.64 -17.84 21.52
CA ALA A 21 3.54 -16.77 21.94
C ALA A 21 3.98 -16.89 23.40
N GLU A 22 3.28 -17.71 24.19
CA GLU A 22 3.49 -17.88 25.64
C GLU A 22 3.34 -16.56 26.41
N ASP A 23 2.53 -15.63 25.87
CA ASP A 23 2.29 -14.30 26.44
C ASP A 23 0.86 -13.82 26.12
N TYR A 24 0.05 -13.69 27.17
CA TYR A 24 -1.34 -13.20 27.11
C TYR A 24 -1.46 -11.68 27.08
N SER A 25 -0.36 -10.94 27.27
CA SER A 25 -0.33 -9.48 27.12
C SER A 25 -0.15 -9.03 25.67
N VAL A 26 0.19 -9.95 24.75
CA VAL A 26 0.27 -9.66 23.31
C VAL A 26 -1.10 -9.16 22.83
N ASP A 27 -1.15 -7.98 22.22
CA ASP A 27 -2.28 -7.60 21.38
C ASP A 27 -1.87 -7.76 19.91
N PRO A 28 -2.24 -8.87 19.25
CA PRO A 28 -1.71 -9.14 17.93
C PRO A 28 -2.30 -8.17 16.91
N ALA A 29 -1.43 -7.48 16.17
CA ALA A 29 -1.80 -6.59 15.08
C ALA A 29 -2.55 -7.30 13.94
N PHE A 30 -2.48 -8.63 13.87
CA PHE A 30 -3.09 -9.45 12.83
C PHE A 30 -3.69 -10.73 13.40
N VAL A 31 -4.83 -11.13 12.84
CA VAL A 31 -5.46 -12.44 13.02
C VAL A 31 -5.86 -12.98 11.67
N SER A 32 -5.73 -14.30 11.49
CA SER A 32 -6.01 -14.97 10.22
C SER A 32 -7.32 -15.75 10.26
N ALA A 33 -8.05 -15.70 9.14
CA ALA A 33 -9.27 -16.48 8.92
C ALA A 33 -9.06 -17.50 7.81
N ASP A 34 -9.72 -18.66 7.93
CA ASP A 34 -9.81 -19.65 6.87
C ASP A 34 -10.85 -19.25 5.81
N GLU A 35 -10.98 -20.06 4.76
CA GLU A 35 -11.93 -19.85 3.66
C GLU A 35 -13.41 -19.85 4.08
N LYS A 36 -13.71 -20.19 5.33
CA LYS A 36 -15.06 -20.23 5.93
C LYS A 36 -15.24 -19.16 7.02
N SER A 37 -14.35 -18.16 7.07
CA SER A 37 -14.37 -17.08 8.07
C SER A 37 -14.21 -17.56 9.51
N ARG A 38 -13.53 -18.70 9.72
CA ARG A 38 -13.17 -19.22 11.05
C ARG A 38 -11.71 -18.93 11.35
N ALA A 39 -11.30 -18.93 12.62
CA ALA A 39 -9.91 -18.73 12.99
C ALA A 39 -9.01 -19.80 12.32
N ASP A 40 -8.11 -19.35 11.44
CA ASP A 40 -7.16 -20.25 10.80
C ASP A 40 -6.15 -20.74 11.83
N PHE A 41 -6.22 -22.02 12.20
CA PHE A 41 -5.37 -22.56 13.24
C PHE A 41 -3.88 -22.45 12.91
N TYR A 42 -3.49 -22.83 11.69
CA TYR A 42 -2.07 -22.87 11.32
C TYR A 42 -1.50 -21.46 11.18
N LEU A 43 -2.20 -20.56 10.48
CA LEU A 43 -1.70 -19.20 10.30
C LEU A 43 -1.68 -18.41 11.61
N ASN A 44 -2.69 -18.55 12.48
CA ASN A 44 -2.63 -17.91 13.80
C ASN A 44 -1.54 -18.51 14.71
N LEU A 45 -1.21 -19.80 14.54
CA LEU A 45 -0.04 -20.39 15.20
C LEU A 45 1.25 -19.72 14.70
N ILE A 46 1.42 -19.55 13.38
CA ILE A 46 2.59 -18.85 12.81
C ILE A 46 2.68 -17.40 13.32
N VAL A 47 1.56 -16.70 13.44
CA VAL A 47 1.52 -15.36 14.04
C VAL A 47 2.01 -15.40 15.50
N GLY A 48 1.56 -16.37 16.31
CA GLY A 48 2.07 -16.56 17.66
C GLY A 48 3.57 -16.84 17.71
N LEU A 49 4.09 -17.66 16.79
CA LEU A 49 5.52 -17.91 16.68
C LEU A 49 6.32 -16.66 16.31
N ALA A 50 5.75 -15.75 15.53
CA ALA A 50 6.40 -14.48 15.22
C ALA A 50 6.64 -13.67 16.50
N TYR A 51 5.64 -13.58 17.40
CA TYR A 51 5.79 -12.91 18.70
C TYR A 51 6.70 -13.64 19.69
N LYS A 52 6.89 -14.96 19.51
CA LYS A 52 7.81 -15.77 20.32
C LYS A 52 9.27 -15.60 19.89
N TRP A 53 9.53 -15.66 18.58
CA TRP A 53 10.88 -15.78 18.04
C TRP A 53 11.51 -14.48 17.54
N ILE A 54 10.70 -13.50 17.12
CA ILE A 54 11.19 -12.24 16.58
C ILE A 54 11.05 -11.17 17.65
N ASN A 55 12.08 -10.34 17.83
CA ASN A 55 12.01 -9.19 18.72
C ASN A 55 10.81 -8.29 18.34
N ARG A 56 10.03 -7.88 19.34
CA ARG A 56 8.77 -7.15 19.11
C ARG A 56 8.95 -5.84 18.36
N GLU A 57 9.96 -5.06 18.69
CA GLU A 57 10.24 -3.79 18.01
C GLU A 57 10.60 -4.02 16.55
N LYS A 58 11.34 -5.09 16.26
CA LYS A 58 11.72 -5.50 14.89
C LYS A 58 10.53 -6.05 14.11
N LEU A 59 9.68 -6.85 14.75
CA LEU A 59 8.44 -7.33 14.17
C LEU A 59 7.51 -6.16 13.82
N SER A 60 7.32 -5.22 14.75
CA SER A 60 6.58 -3.98 14.49
C SER A 60 7.22 -3.18 13.36
N THR A 61 8.54 -3.03 13.35
CA THR A 61 9.27 -2.33 12.28
C THR A 61 8.91 -2.88 10.91
N LEU A 62 8.89 -4.20 10.73
CA LEU A 62 8.51 -4.83 9.46
C LEU A 62 7.14 -4.34 8.96
N PHE A 63 6.11 -4.37 9.80
CA PHE A 63 4.75 -3.94 9.42
C PHE A 63 4.62 -2.42 9.25
N LEU A 64 5.46 -1.64 9.93
CA LEU A 64 5.48 -0.18 9.82
C LEU A 64 6.14 0.31 8.53
N LEU A 65 7.01 -0.48 7.88
CA LEU A 65 7.75 -0.07 6.68
C LEU A 65 6.86 0.41 5.53
N TRP A 66 5.64 -0.10 5.45
CA TRP A 66 4.67 0.22 4.40
C TRP A 66 3.31 0.62 4.99
N GLU A 67 3.29 1.03 6.26
CA GLU A 67 2.09 1.59 6.86
C GLU A 67 1.67 2.85 6.10
N GLY A 68 0.37 2.96 5.80
CA GLY A 68 -0.19 4.04 4.99
C GLY A 68 -0.15 3.81 3.47
N THR A 69 0.59 2.80 2.98
CA THR A 69 0.61 2.46 1.54
C THR A 69 -0.66 1.69 1.12
N SER A 70 -1.07 1.83 -0.14
CA SER A 70 -2.17 1.03 -0.72
C SER A 70 -1.82 -0.45 -0.91
N PHE A 71 -0.53 -0.78 -0.84
CA PHE A 71 -0.02 -2.13 -0.99
C PHE A 71 0.15 -2.88 0.34
N ARG A 72 -0.24 -2.29 1.48
CA ARG A 72 -0.08 -2.92 2.80
C ARG A 72 -0.64 -4.34 2.85
N GLU A 73 -1.86 -4.59 2.36
CA GLU A 73 -2.44 -5.95 2.34
C GLU A 73 -1.56 -6.93 1.56
N LEU A 74 -1.01 -6.50 0.42
CA LEU A 74 -0.11 -7.28 -0.41
C LEU A 74 1.22 -7.57 0.30
N TYR A 75 1.85 -6.56 0.89
CA TYR A 75 3.14 -6.70 1.57
C TYR A 75 3.03 -7.46 2.89
N ASP A 76 1.97 -7.25 3.67
CA ASP A 76 1.65 -8.04 4.86
C ASP A 76 1.49 -9.51 4.47
N GLY A 77 0.74 -9.80 3.41
CA GLY A 77 0.57 -11.17 2.90
C GLY A 77 1.88 -11.81 2.45
N ILE A 78 2.72 -11.07 1.70
CA ILE A 78 4.03 -11.55 1.25
C ILE A 78 4.99 -11.76 2.42
N LEU A 79 4.95 -10.87 3.43
CA LEU A 79 5.74 -11.00 4.64
C LEU A 79 5.35 -12.28 5.38
N TRP A 80 4.06 -12.54 5.55
CA TRP A 80 3.60 -13.78 6.19
C TRP A 80 4.01 -15.04 5.40
N ILE A 81 4.02 -14.99 4.07
CA ILE A 81 4.56 -16.09 3.25
C ILE A 81 6.05 -16.30 3.54
N ALA A 82 6.84 -15.23 3.66
CA ALA A 82 8.26 -15.34 3.97
C ALA A 82 8.52 -15.87 5.39
N LEU A 83 7.84 -15.29 6.38
CA LEU A 83 8.02 -15.63 7.79
C LEU A 83 7.59 -17.05 8.13
N GLU A 84 6.58 -17.60 7.45
CA GLU A 84 6.05 -18.94 7.74
C GLU A 84 7.14 -20.02 7.80
N GLN A 85 8.06 -20.05 6.82
CA GLN A 85 9.08 -21.10 6.76
C GLN A 85 10.13 -20.89 7.84
N CYS A 86 10.59 -19.65 8.01
CA CYS A 86 11.58 -19.30 9.02
C CYS A 86 11.09 -19.66 10.43
N LEU A 87 9.84 -19.30 10.76
CA LEU A 87 9.23 -19.58 12.05
C LEU A 87 8.93 -21.07 12.25
N TYR A 88 8.49 -21.76 11.19
CA TYR A 88 8.33 -23.20 11.19
C TYR A 88 9.65 -23.91 11.51
N GLU A 89 10.73 -23.57 10.81
CA GLU A 89 12.05 -24.21 11.00
C GLU A 89 12.62 -23.94 12.39
N LYS A 90 12.43 -22.72 12.95
CA LYS A 90 12.87 -22.38 14.32
C LYS A 90 12.14 -23.21 15.38
N GLU A 91 10.84 -23.43 15.23
CA GLU A 91 10.02 -24.12 16.25
C GLU A 91 10.01 -25.65 16.07
N LEU A 92 10.29 -26.17 14.87
CA LEU A 92 10.21 -27.60 14.55
C LEU A 92 10.96 -28.52 15.54
N PRO A 93 12.19 -28.21 16.00
CA PRO A 93 12.90 -29.05 16.98
C PRO A 93 12.17 -29.18 18.33
N TYR A 94 11.37 -28.18 18.70
CA TYR A 94 10.64 -28.12 19.97
C TYR A 94 9.21 -28.68 19.86
N ARG A 95 8.57 -28.53 18.69
CA ARG A 95 7.20 -28.98 18.43
C ARG A 95 7.11 -29.76 17.11
N PRO A 96 7.52 -31.05 17.09
CA PRO A 96 7.52 -31.85 15.85
C PRO A 96 6.16 -31.99 15.15
N VAL A 97 5.06 -31.91 15.91
CA VAL A 97 3.67 -31.92 15.39
C VAL A 97 3.42 -30.82 14.34
N LEU A 98 4.24 -29.76 14.32
CA LEU A 98 4.17 -28.73 13.29
C LEU A 98 4.31 -29.27 11.88
N GLN A 99 5.04 -30.37 11.68
CA GLN A 99 5.16 -31.00 10.37
C GLN A 99 3.80 -31.47 9.84
N GLU A 100 3.01 -32.15 10.67
CA GLU A 100 1.67 -32.63 10.30
C GLU A 100 0.71 -31.46 10.08
N LEU A 101 0.76 -30.44 10.95
CA LEU A 101 -0.06 -29.24 10.83
C LEU A 101 0.24 -28.46 9.55
N ARG A 102 1.53 -28.33 9.20
CA ARG A 102 1.99 -27.67 7.96
C ARG A 102 1.53 -28.43 6.71
N LEU A 103 1.62 -29.77 6.74
CA LEU A 103 1.12 -30.61 5.64
C LEU A 103 -0.40 -30.52 5.51
N ALA A 104 -1.15 -30.50 6.61
CA ALA A 104 -2.60 -30.33 6.60
C ALA A 104 -3.00 -28.95 6.04
N TYR A 105 -2.29 -27.89 6.45
CA TYR A 105 -2.46 -26.54 5.91
C TYR A 105 -2.20 -26.49 4.40
N ALA A 106 -1.10 -27.08 3.94
CA ALA A 106 -0.75 -27.13 2.53
C ALA A 106 -1.79 -27.88 1.69
N LYS A 107 -2.28 -29.03 2.17
CA LYS A 107 -3.36 -29.79 1.49
C LYS A 107 -4.63 -28.96 1.35
N ARG A 108 -5.01 -28.20 2.37
CA ARG A 108 -6.18 -27.31 2.32
C ARG A 108 -6.01 -26.21 1.27
N LEU A 109 -4.83 -25.57 1.20
CA LEU A 109 -4.57 -24.53 0.20
C LEU A 109 -4.64 -25.07 -1.24
N VAL A 110 -4.04 -26.23 -1.50
CA VAL A 110 -4.09 -26.85 -2.85
C VAL A 110 -5.51 -27.28 -3.23
N GLY A 111 -6.37 -27.55 -2.25
CA GLY A 111 -7.79 -27.84 -2.47
C GLY A 111 -8.67 -26.61 -2.70
N LEU A 112 -8.13 -25.38 -2.68
CA LEU A 112 -8.89 -24.17 -3.00
C LEU A 112 -9.24 -24.14 -4.50
N ASP A 113 -10.38 -23.49 -4.80
CA ASP A 113 -10.81 -23.28 -6.19
C ASP A 113 -9.77 -22.48 -6.98
N ALA A 114 -9.36 -23.01 -8.14
CA ALA A 114 -8.35 -22.40 -9.01
C ALA A 114 -8.73 -20.97 -9.44
N TRP A 115 -10.02 -20.71 -9.66
CA TRP A 115 -10.53 -19.38 -10.00
C TRP A 115 -10.26 -18.34 -8.90
N PHE A 116 -10.33 -18.75 -7.63
CA PHE A 116 -10.05 -17.89 -6.49
C PHE A 116 -8.53 -17.63 -6.34
N ALA A 117 -7.71 -18.65 -6.58
CA ALA A 117 -6.26 -18.55 -6.48
C ALA A 117 -5.65 -17.65 -7.57
N GLU A 118 -6.16 -17.70 -8.80
CA GLU A 118 -5.61 -16.94 -9.93
C GLU A 118 -5.84 -15.42 -9.85
N ARG A 119 -6.88 -14.99 -9.12
CA ARG A 119 -7.25 -13.57 -8.99
C ARG A 119 -6.59 -12.83 -7.84
N ASN A 120 -5.94 -13.55 -6.92
CA ASN A 120 -5.23 -12.96 -5.79
C ASN A 120 -3.80 -13.45 -5.75
N ARG A 121 -2.84 -12.55 -5.98
CA ARG A 121 -1.41 -12.88 -6.04
C ARG A 121 -0.86 -13.46 -4.73
N ILE A 122 -1.40 -13.07 -3.57
CA ILE A 122 -1.02 -13.66 -2.27
C ILE A 122 -1.47 -15.12 -2.23
N THR A 123 -2.74 -15.37 -2.55
CA THR A 123 -3.30 -16.73 -2.58
C THR A 123 -2.58 -17.61 -3.58
N MET A 124 -2.28 -17.10 -4.78
CA MET A 124 -1.49 -17.80 -5.80
C MET A 124 -0.12 -18.24 -5.25
N LEU A 125 0.62 -17.34 -4.60
CA LEU A 125 1.93 -17.64 -4.02
C LEU A 125 1.81 -18.63 -2.84
N GLN A 126 0.78 -18.52 -2.01
CA GLN A 126 0.49 -19.48 -0.93
C GLN A 126 0.21 -20.89 -1.47
N VAL A 127 -0.63 -21.00 -2.51
CA VAL A 127 -0.93 -22.29 -3.16
C VAL A 127 0.33 -22.87 -3.81
N ALA A 128 1.13 -22.06 -4.50
CA ALA A 128 2.39 -22.51 -5.08
C ALA A 128 3.39 -22.98 -4.01
N LYS A 129 3.48 -22.28 -2.87
CA LYS A 129 4.28 -22.72 -1.72
C LYS A 129 3.76 -24.04 -1.15
N ALA A 130 2.44 -24.18 -1.02
CA ALA A 130 1.80 -25.41 -0.56
C ALA A 130 2.08 -26.60 -1.49
N GLN A 131 2.07 -26.40 -2.81
CA GLN A 131 2.48 -27.41 -3.78
C GLN A 131 3.92 -27.86 -3.53
N LYS A 132 4.87 -26.93 -3.33
CA LYS A 132 6.26 -27.28 -2.96
C LYS A 132 6.35 -28.07 -1.66
N ILE A 133 5.62 -27.68 -0.62
CA ILE A 133 5.57 -28.39 0.67
C ILE A 133 5.08 -29.84 0.49
N LEU A 134 4.17 -30.08 -0.44
CA LEU A 134 3.64 -31.41 -0.76
C LEU A 134 4.49 -32.18 -1.79
N GLY A 135 5.65 -31.65 -2.19
CA GLY A 135 6.51 -32.27 -3.21
C GLY A 135 5.98 -32.16 -4.65
N GLN A 136 5.01 -31.27 -4.88
CA GLN A 136 4.42 -31.00 -6.19
C GLN A 136 5.14 -29.83 -6.87
N LYS A 137 5.16 -29.82 -8.21
CA LYS A 137 5.75 -28.72 -8.98
C LYS A 137 4.71 -27.59 -9.14
N PRO A 138 4.97 -26.37 -8.62
CA PRO A 138 4.04 -25.26 -8.80
C PRO A 138 4.05 -24.72 -10.24
N PHE A 139 2.89 -24.26 -10.69
CA PHE A 139 2.76 -23.53 -11.95
C PHE A 139 2.71 -22.02 -11.66
N LEU A 140 3.80 -21.32 -11.95
CA LEU A 140 3.93 -19.88 -11.79
C LEU A 140 4.62 -19.28 -13.01
N MET A 141 4.31 -18.02 -13.33
CA MET A 141 5.10 -17.26 -14.28
C MET A 141 6.54 -17.11 -13.76
N PRO A 142 7.56 -17.02 -14.63
CA PRO A 142 8.97 -16.98 -14.22
C PRO A 142 9.30 -15.91 -13.17
N LYS A 143 8.64 -14.73 -13.25
CA LYS A 143 8.82 -13.65 -12.27
C LYS A 143 8.31 -14.03 -10.88
N ASP A 144 7.14 -14.66 -10.80
CA ASP A 144 6.54 -15.08 -9.53
C ASP A 144 7.23 -16.30 -8.93
N ALA A 145 7.74 -17.20 -9.77
CA ALA A 145 8.58 -18.31 -9.32
C ALA A 145 9.85 -17.80 -8.61
N ARG A 146 10.55 -16.83 -9.20
CA ARG A 146 11.73 -16.20 -8.58
C ARG A 146 11.39 -15.43 -7.30
N LEU A 147 10.23 -14.75 -7.26
CA LEU A 147 9.75 -14.12 -6.03
C LEU A 147 9.53 -15.16 -4.94
N LEU A 148 8.83 -16.26 -5.25
CA LEU A 148 8.57 -17.32 -4.28
C LEU A 148 9.87 -17.93 -3.73
N GLU A 149 10.87 -18.18 -4.58
CA GLU A 149 12.21 -18.63 -4.15
C GLU A 149 12.90 -17.61 -3.24
N ALA A 150 12.80 -16.31 -3.54
CA ALA A 150 13.39 -15.28 -2.71
C ALA A 150 12.78 -15.23 -1.29
N LEU A 151 11.48 -15.56 -1.17
CA LEU A 151 10.72 -15.63 0.09
C LEU A 151 11.03 -16.87 0.94
N GLU A 152 11.89 -17.79 0.49
CA GLU A 152 12.31 -18.95 1.29
C GLU A 152 13.34 -18.52 2.35
N PHE A 153 12.82 -18.04 3.48
CA PHE A 153 13.61 -17.59 4.62
C PHE A 153 13.95 -18.78 5.52
N SER A 154 15.25 -19.04 5.69
CA SER A 154 15.77 -20.06 6.60
C SER A 154 15.51 -19.69 8.06
N GLY A 155 15.25 -20.69 8.91
CA GLY A 155 15.15 -20.53 10.36
C GLY A 155 16.44 -20.05 11.04
N SER A 156 17.58 -20.10 10.34
CA SER A 156 18.87 -19.58 10.82
C SER A 156 19.02 -18.06 10.71
N LEU A 157 18.12 -17.37 10.02
CA LEU A 157 18.21 -15.91 9.85
C LEU A 157 17.99 -15.19 11.19
N THR A 158 18.77 -14.13 11.40
CA THR A 158 18.55 -13.17 12.48
C THR A 158 17.44 -12.18 12.11
N ASP A 159 16.88 -11.50 13.10
CA ASP A 159 15.81 -10.52 12.88
C ASP A 159 16.23 -9.39 11.93
N ASP A 160 17.48 -8.91 12.01
CA ASP A 160 17.99 -7.87 11.10
C ASP A 160 18.12 -8.40 9.67
N GLN A 161 18.60 -9.65 9.51
CA GLN A 161 18.68 -10.29 8.21
C GLN A 161 17.30 -10.50 7.59
N ILE A 162 16.28 -10.82 8.39
CA ILE A 162 14.88 -10.91 7.94
C ILE A 162 14.43 -9.55 7.40
N ILE A 163 14.66 -8.47 8.16
CA ILE A 163 14.29 -7.10 7.77
C ILE A 163 14.98 -6.69 6.46
N ASP A 164 16.31 -6.79 6.40
CA ASP A 164 17.09 -6.33 5.25
C ASP A 164 16.79 -7.15 4.00
N ARG A 165 16.66 -8.47 4.14
CA ARG A 165 16.30 -9.34 3.03
C ARG A 165 14.89 -9.01 2.52
N PHE A 166 13.93 -8.80 3.42
CA PHE A 166 12.57 -8.45 3.01
C PHE A 166 12.52 -7.10 2.29
N LYS A 167 13.19 -6.07 2.82
CA LYS A 167 13.34 -4.77 2.13
C LYS A 167 13.92 -4.93 0.72
N GLY A 168 14.97 -5.73 0.57
CA GLY A 168 15.58 -6.02 -0.72
C GLY A 168 14.63 -6.71 -1.71
N ILE A 169 13.81 -7.65 -1.24
CA ILE A 169 12.78 -8.31 -2.06
C ILE A 169 11.73 -7.30 -2.52
N ILE A 170 11.23 -6.47 -1.62
CA ILE A 170 10.24 -5.45 -1.94
C ILE A 170 10.79 -4.48 -2.99
N ALA A 171 12.01 -3.97 -2.80
CA ALA A 171 12.66 -3.08 -3.76
C ALA A 171 12.85 -3.74 -5.14
N THR A 172 13.27 -5.00 -5.18
CA THR A 172 13.58 -5.72 -6.43
C THR A 172 12.33 -6.10 -7.21
N TYR A 173 11.32 -6.66 -6.55
CA TYR A 173 10.17 -7.27 -7.23
C TYR A 173 8.99 -6.31 -7.42
N PHE A 174 8.92 -5.28 -6.59
CA PHE A 174 7.82 -4.30 -6.57
C PHE A 174 8.29 -2.90 -6.98
N LYS A 175 9.58 -2.72 -7.30
CA LYS A 175 10.18 -1.45 -7.76
C LYS A 175 9.90 -0.29 -6.81
N ILE A 176 9.83 -0.58 -5.51
CA ILE A 176 9.73 0.44 -4.49
C ILE A 176 11.13 0.97 -4.21
N SER A 177 11.36 2.24 -4.52
CA SER A 177 12.40 2.98 -3.82
C SER A 177 11.80 3.44 -2.50
N LEU A 178 12.23 2.85 -1.37
CA LEU A 178 11.81 3.19 0.00
C LEU A 178 12.20 4.63 0.43
N THR A 179 12.49 5.51 -0.54
CA THR A 179 12.85 6.92 -0.34
C THR A 179 11.97 7.90 -1.13
N SER A 180 10.99 7.48 -1.93
CA SER A 180 10.18 8.44 -2.72
C SER A 180 8.84 7.92 -3.26
N GLU A 181 7.99 7.30 -2.43
CA GLU A 181 6.69 6.77 -2.89
C GLU A 181 5.57 7.82 -3.06
N LYS A 182 5.84 9.09 -2.77
CA LYS A 182 4.86 10.15 -3.03
C LYS A 182 4.61 10.44 -4.52
N ASN A 183 5.25 9.71 -5.46
CA ASN A 183 5.38 10.06 -6.88
C ASN A 183 4.88 9.02 -7.92
N GLN A 184 3.69 8.43 -7.75
CA GLN A 184 3.15 7.42 -8.68
C GLN A 184 1.68 7.69 -9.10
N ALA A 185 1.38 7.69 -10.41
CA ALA A 185 0.03 7.88 -10.99
C ALA A 185 -0.40 6.64 -11.82
N GLY A 186 -1.68 6.25 -11.71
CA GLY A 186 -2.24 5.03 -12.32
C GLY A 186 -2.71 5.17 -13.76
N GLY A 187 -2.56 6.35 -14.37
CA GLY A 187 -2.97 6.63 -15.75
C GLY A 187 -4.17 7.57 -15.89
N TRP A 188 -4.62 8.19 -14.80
CA TRP A 188 -5.70 9.19 -14.75
C TRP A 188 -5.24 10.48 -14.04
N ASN A 189 -6.15 11.43 -13.80
CA ASN A 189 -5.85 12.77 -13.25
C ASN A 189 -5.52 12.75 -11.75
N ARG A 190 -4.24 12.53 -11.41
CA ARG A 190 -3.69 12.69 -10.04
C ARG A 190 -3.08 14.07 -9.83
N ASP A 191 -3.90 15.11 -9.93
CA ASP A 191 -3.49 16.52 -9.88
C ASP A 191 -2.59 16.84 -8.66
N GLY A 192 -2.93 16.32 -7.47
CA GLY A 192 -2.16 16.59 -6.26
C GLY A 192 -0.73 16.03 -6.33
N LEU A 193 -0.54 14.90 -7.00
CA LEU A 193 0.79 14.39 -7.27
C LEU A 193 1.57 15.30 -8.23
N ALA A 194 0.95 15.69 -9.35
CA ALA A 194 1.60 16.57 -10.33
C ALA A 194 2.06 17.88 -9.66
N LEU A 195 1.18 18.48 -8.85
CA LEU A 195 1.47 19.67 -8.06
C LEU A 195 2.63 19.46 -7.10
N ARG A 196 2.67 18.34 -6.38
CA ARG A 196 3.76 18.03 -5.44
C ARG A 196 5.11 17.98 -6.13
N VAL A 197 5.21 17.27 -7.26
CA VAL A 197 6.45 17.13 -8.02
C VAL A 197 6.90 18.49 -8.57
N ILE A 198 6.00 19.21 -9.24
CA ILE A 198 6.30 20.52 -9.81
C ILE A 198 6.66 21.53 -8.71
N GLY A 199 5.98 21.47 -7.57
CA GLY A 199 6.25 22.33 -6.42
C GLY A 199 7.66 22.14 -5.87
N GLN A 200 8.18 20.92 -5.83
CA GLN A 200 9.56 20.63 -5.43
C GLN A 200 10.57 21.14 -6.46
N GLU A 201 10.32 20.90 -7.75
CA GLU A 201 11.19 21.41 -8.83
C GLU A 201 11.24 22.93 -8.86
N MET A 202 10.09 23.60 -8.70
CA MET A 202 10.01 25.05 -8.67
C MET A 202 10.65 25.64 -7.43
N GLU A 203 10.59 24.98 -6.28
CA GLU A 203 11.28 25.42 -5.05
C GLU A 203 12.79 25.57 -5.28
N ASN A 204 13.40 24.63 -6.00
CA ASN A 204 14.84 24.62 -6.30
C ASN A 204 15.27 25.69 -7.34
N SER A 205 14.33 26.37 -7.98
CA SER A 205 14.63 27.46 -8.92
C SER A 205 15.13 28.72 -8.19
N ALA A 206 16.13 29.39 -8.77
CA ALA A 206 16.73 30.62 -8.24
C ALA A 206 15.87 31.89 -8.45
N GLN A 207 14.72 31.79 -9.13
CA GLN A 207 13.85 32.95 -9.42
C GLN A 207 13.05 33.36 -8.18
N GLU A 208 12.96 34.67 -7.90
CA GLU A 208 12.20 35.19 -6.75
C GLU A 208 10.68 35.09 -6.94
N GLN A 209 10.20 35.33 -8.18
CA GLN A 209 8.78 35.27 -8.51
C GLN A 209 8.47 34.00 -9.29
N LYS A 210 7.65 33.13 -8.71
CA LYS A 210 7.29 31.83 -9.27
C LYS A 210 5.78 31.74 -9.46
N LEU A 211 5.35 31.44 -10.69
CA LEU A 211 3.95 31.28 -11.08
C LEU A 211 3.75 29.89 -11.69
N LEU A 212 2.78 29.15 -11.18
CA LEU A 212 2.33 27.87 -11.72
C LEU A 212 0.93 28.02 -12.31
N LEU A 213 0.81 27.77 -13.62
CA LEU A 213 -0.47 27.69 -14.32
C LEU A 213 -0.90 26.23 -14.42
N MET A 214 -2.05 25.90 -13.84
CA MET A 214 -2.60 24.54 -13.83
C MET A 214 -3.81 24.44 -14.77
N PHE A 215 -3.72 23.63 -15.82
CA PHE A 215 -4.85 23.35 -16.71
C PHE A 215 -5.61 22.13 -16.18
N THR A 216 -6.90 22.27 -15.89
CA THR A 216 -7.67 21.22 -15.21
C THR A 216 -9.15 21.32 -15.53
N ASP A 217 -9.83 20.17 -15.50
CA ASP A 217 -11.30 20.08 -15.49
C ASP A 217 -11.86 20.06 -14.06
N ALA A 218 -11.00 20.25 -13.05
CA ALA A 218 -11.30 20.18 -11.63
C ALA A 218 -12.01 18.88 -11.23
N SER A 219 -11.64 17.76 -11.86
CA SER A 219 -12.15 16.43 -11.57
C SER A 219 -11.02 15.46 -11.20
N PRO A 220 -10.28 15.72 -10.10
CA PRO A 220 -9.16 14.87 -9.71
C PRO A 220 -9.66 13.46 -9.41
N ASN A 221 -9.12 12.49 -10.16
CA ASN A 221 -9.49 11.10 -10.09
C ASN A 221 -8.34 10.21 -10.55
N ASP A 222 -8.03 9.15 -9.81
CA ASP A 222 -7.03 8.17 -10.19
C ASP A 222 -7.52 6.75 -9.91
N GLU A 223 -7.13 5.80 -10.76
CA GLU A 223 -7.26 4.36 -10.49
C GLU A 223 -6.56 3.98 -9.17
N TRP A 224 -5.53 4.74 -8.79
CA TRP A 224 -4.79 4.55 -7.54
C TRP A 224 -5.30 5.48 -6.43
N GLY A 225 -5.62 4.89 -5.27
CA GLY A 225 -6.06 5.62 -4.08
C GLY A 225 -5.03 6.58 -3.48
N ILE A 226 -5.50 7.48 -2.61
CA ILE A 226 -4.65 8.27 -1.69
C ILE A 226 -4.02 7.33 -0.65
N SER A 227 -4.77 6.29 -0.25
CA SER A 227 -4.33 5.22 0.66
C SER A 227 -5.06 3.90 0.35
N ALA A 228 -4.73 2.82 1.07
CA ALA A 228 -5.40 1.51 0.94
C ALA A 228 -6.91 1.54 1.15
N PHE A 229 -7.42 2.53 1.90
CA PHE A 229 -8.83 2.63 2.29
C PHE A 229 -9.53 3.84 1.66
N ALA A 230 -8.79 4.70 0.97
CA ALA A 230 -9.30 5.93 0.38
C ALA A 230 -8.96 5.98 -1.11
N GLN A 231 -9.99 5.80 -1.93
CA GLN A 231 -9.92 6.05 -3.37
C GLN A 231 -9.52 7.52 -3.62
N TYR A 232 -8.74 7.77 -4.67
CA TYR A 232 -8.44 9.13 -5.12
C TYR A 232 -9.63 9.61 -5.94
N THR A 233 -10.73 9.92 -5.25
CA THR A 233 -11.95 10.42 -5.89
C THR A 233 -12.73 11.31 -4.93
N GLY A 234 -13.61 12.13 -5.49
CA GLY A 234 -14.50 12.99 -4.73
C GLY A 234 -13.77 13.85 -3.69
N LYS A 235 -14.28 13.87 -2.46
CA LYS A 235 -13.78 14.74 -1.38
C LYS A 235 -12.31 14.51 -1.06
N ALA A 236 -11.85 13.25 -1.04
CA ALA A 236 -10.49 12.95 -0.64
C ALA A 236 -9.48 13.45 -1.68
N ALA A 237 -9.78 13.31 -2.97
CA ALA A 237 -8.95 13.86 -4.04
C ALA A 237 -8.90 15.38 -3.99
N VAL A 238 -10.04 16.04 -3.75
CA VAL A 238 -10.10 17.50 -3.54
C VAL A 238 -9.22 17.96 -2.40
N GLU A 239 -9.27 17.28 -1.24
CA GLU A 239 -8.47 17.63 -0.06
C GLU A 239 -6.96 17.43 -0.30
N ASP A 240 -6.55 16.40 -1.04
CA ASP A 240 -5.15 16.19 -1.43
C ASP A 240 -4.64 17.34 -2.32
N VAL A 241 -5.40 17.70 -3.35
CA VAL A 241 -5.02 18.84 -4.23
C VAL A 241 -4.95 20.15 -3.43
N GLN A 242 -5.91 20.41 -2.55
CA GLN A 242 -5.89 21.59 -1.68
C GLN A 242 -4.65 21.63 -0.77
N ALA A 243 -4.27 20.49 -0.18
CA ALA A 243 -3.11 20.42 0.69
C ALA A 243 -1.81 20.74 -0.07
N GLU A 244 -1.68 20.24 -1.30
CA GLU A 244 -0.51 20.49 -2.14
C GLU A 244 -0.46 21.94 -2.64
N ILE A 245 -1.59 22.54 -3.03
CA ILE A 245 -1.65 23.98 -3.36
C ILE A 245 -1.18 24.82 -2.16
N ARG A 246 -1.71 24.55 -0.95
CA ARG A 246 -1.29 25.28 0.27
C ARG A 246 0.20 25.11 0.56
N SER A 247 0.76 23.94 0.29
CA SER A 247 2.20 23.65 0.44
C SER A 247 3.04 24.49 -0.54
N ILE A 248 2.62 24.56 -1.80
CA ILE A 248 3.27 25.32 -2.86
C ILE A 248 3.19 26.82 -2.60
N GLU A 249 2.02 27.32 -2.19
CA GLU A 249 1.82 28.74 -1.87
C GLU A 249 2.65 29.18 -0.66
N LYS A 250 2.83 28.33 0.35
CA LYS A 250 3.74 28.58 1.49
C LYS A 250 5.20 28.75 1.06
N LYS A 251 5.60 28.20 -0.08
CA LYS A 251 6.93 28.35 -0.68
C LYS A 251 7.04 29.58 -1.58
N GLY A 252 6.04 30.45 -1.59
CA GLY A 252 6.01 31.68 -2.39
C GLY A 252 5.67 31.46 -3.86
N ILE A 253 5.25 30.24 -4.25
CA ILE A 253 4.84 29.94 -5.63
C ILE A 253 3.35 30.22 -5.75
N LYS A 254 2.96 31.14 -6.65
CA LYS A 254 1.55 31.44 -6.92
C LYS A 254 0.96 30.37 -7.83
N VAL A 255 -0.15 29.75 -7.44
CA VAL A 255 -0.87 28.76 -8.26
C VAL A 255 -2.13 29.41 -8.85
N ILE A 256 -2.33 29.24 -10.15
CA ILE A 256 -3.51 29.74 -10.87
C ILE A 256 -4.06 28.63 -11.74
N ALA A 257 -5.32 28.26 -11.54
CA ALA A 257 -5.96 27.25 -12.37
C ALA A 257 -6.69 27.86 -13.57
N VAL A 258 -6.50 27.25 -14.74
CA VAL A 258 -7.30 27.44 -15.93
C VAL A 258 -8.29 26.28 -15.98
N PHE A 259 -9.53 26.58 -15.63
CA PHE A 259 -10.62 25.60 -15.51
C PHE A 259 -11.35 25.45 -16.85
N MET A 260 -11.32 24.24 -17.40
CA MET A 260 -11.98 23.85 -18.66
C MET A 260 -13.10 22.82 -18.45
N GLY A 261 -13.57 22.65 -17.22
CA GLY A 261 -14.58 21.66 -16.88
C GLY A 261 -16.02 22.11 -17.16
N SER A 262 -16.93 21.13 -17.07
CA SER A 262 -18.37 21.37 -17.16
C SER A 262 -18.90 22.20 -15.98
N ASP A 263 -20.11 22.75 -16.08
CA ASP A 263 -20.74 23.49 -14.97
C ASP A 263 -20.78 22.68 -13.67
N ARG A 264 -20.91 21.36 -13.76
CA ARG A 264 -20.96 20.43 -12.61
C ARG A 264 -19.67 20.43 -11.79
N ASN A 265 -18.54 20.78 -12.38
CA ASN A 265 -17.24 20.80 -11.72
C ASN A 265 -16.89 22.18 -11.15
N THR A 266 -17.73 23.20 -11.35
CA THR A 266 -17.46 24.58 -10.91
C THR A 266 -17.34 24.67 -9.38
N GLU A 267 -18.18 23.96 -8.64
CA GLU A 267 -18.10 23.90 -7.18
C GLU A 267 -16.81 23.24 -6.71
N THR A 268 -16.38 22.17 -7.38
CA THR A 268 -15.12 21.48 -7.11
C THR A 268 -13.92 22.37 -7.42
N ALA A 269 -13.94 23.09 -8.55
CA ALA A 269 -12.91 24.07 -8.89
C ALA A 269 -12.79 25.17 -7.83
N LYS A 270 -13.92 25.73 -7.39
CA LYS A 270 -13.96 26.72 -6.31
C LYS A 270 -13.50 26.15 -4.98
N ALA A 271 -13.82 24.89 -4.68
CA ALA A 271 -13.32 24.22 -3.48
C ALA A 271 -11.79 24.09 -3.54
N ILE A 272 -11.24 23.56 -4.62
CA ILE A 272 -9.80 23.31 -4.77
C ILE A 272 -8.99 24.61 -4.79
N TYR A 273 -9.38 25.56 -5.65
CA TYR A 273 -8.56 26.72 -5.99
C TYR A 273 -9.03 28.03 -5.34
N GLY A 274 -10.17 28.04 -4.64
CA GLY A 274 -10.75 29.26 -4.07
C GLY A 274 -11.07 30.28 -5.16
N ASP A 275 -10.55 31.50 -5.03
CA ASP A 275 -10.65 32.56 -6.04
C ASP A 275 -9.45 32.56 -7.02
N SER A 276 -8.55 31.58 -6.93
CA SER A 276 -7.33 31.45 -7.73
C SER A 276 -7.55 30.63 -9.01
N PHE A 277 -8.70 30.75 -9.66
CA PHE A 277 -8.95 30.12 -10.96
C PHE A 277 -9.71 31.02 -11.92
N VAL A 278 -9.54 30.77 -13.22
CA VAL A 278 -10.39 31.33 -14.27
C VAL A 278 -10.95 30.24 -15.14
N ARG A 279 -12.22 30.40 -15.46
CA ARG A 279 -12.95 29.49 -16.34
C ARG A 279 -12.82 29.94 -17.78
N ILE A 280 -12.51 28.99 -18.66
CA ILE A 280 -12.61 29.16 -20.12
C ILE A 280 -13.45 28.03 -20.68
N THR A 281 -14.26 28.32 -21.71
CA THR A 281 -15.06 27.31 -22.42
C THR A 281 -14.44 26.95 -23.77
N HIS A 282 -13.61 27.83 -24.32
CA HIS A 282 -12.89 27.63 -25.57
C HIS A 282 -11.45 28.15 -25.45
N ILE A 283 -10.53 27.55 -26.21
CA ILE A 283 -9.09 27.82 -26.09
C ILE A 283 -8.73 29.25 -26.50
N GLU A 284 -9.54 29.87 -27.35
CA GLU A 284 -9.39 31.24 -27.84
C GLU A 284 -9.51 32.27 -26.70
N GLN A 285 -10.22 31.93 -25.61
CA GLN A 285 -10.38 32.78 -24.44
C GLN A 285 -9.14 32.78 -23.52
N LEU A 286 -8.20 31.85 -23.73
CA LEU A 286 -7.07 31.63 -22.83
C LEU A 286 -6.21 32.87 -22.63
N ALA A 287 -5.87 33.56 -23.72
CA ALA A 287 -4.96 34.71 -23.69
C ALA A 287 -5.56 35.88 -22.89
N GLU A 288 -6.84 36.17 -23.11
CA GLU A 288 -7.56 37.23 -22.40
C GLU A 288 -7.74 36.88 -20.91
N ALA A 289 -8.18 35.65 -20.62
CA ALA A 289 -8.38 35.13 -19.28
C ALA A 289 -7.09 35.18 -18.44
N LEU A 290 -5.99 34.64 -18.97
CA LEU A 290 -4.69 34.64 -18.28
C LEU A 290 -4.13 36.06 -18.17
N GLY A 291 -4.29 36.90 -19.20
CA GLY A 291 -3.83 38.29 -19.18
C GLY A 291 -4.43 39.08 -18.02
N ALA A 292 -5.75 39.01 -17.83
CA ALA A 292 -6.44 39.69 -16.73
C ALA A 292 -5.98 39.20 -15.35
N VAL A 293 -5.78 37.88 -15.20
CA VAL A 293 -5.38 37.27 -13.94
C VAL A 293 -3.93 37.60 -13.56
N ILE A 294 -3.03 37.49 -14.53
CA ILE A 294 -1.61 37.80 -14.34
C ILE A 294 -1.47 39.28 -14.00
N GLN A 295 -2.16 40.19 -14.69
CA GLN A 295 -2.15 41.61 -14.37
C GLN A 295 -2.61 41.89 -12.93
N LYS A 296 -3.72 41.29 -12.50
CA LYS A 296 -4.26 41.44 -11.14
C LYS A 296 -3.33 40.88 -10.05
N ARG A 297 -2.52 39.86 -10.37
CA ARG A 297 -1.61 39.18 -9.42
C ARG A 297 -0.19 39.74 -9.41
N LEU A 298 0.21 40.46 -10.46
CA LEU A 298 1.51 41.14 -10.56
C LEU A 298 1.45 42.61 -10.08
N HIS A 299 0.29 43.28 -10.12
CA HIS A 299 0.13 44.67 -9.65
C HIS A 299 -0.13 44.81 -8.13
N VAL A 300 0.45 43.93 -7.31
CA VAL A 300 0.57 44.20 -5.87
C VAL A 300 1.96 44.79 -5.64
N VAL A 301 2.10 46.06 -6.02
CA VAL A 301 3.12 47.01 -5.54
C VAL A 301 2.39 48.31 -5.23
#